data_AF-A0A0P0G1M3-F1
#
_entry.id   AF-A0A0P0G1M3-F1
#
_cell.length_a   1.000
_cell.length_b   1.000
_cell.length_c   1.000
_cell.angle_alpha   90.00
_cell.angle_beta   90.00
_cell.angle_gamma   90.00
#
_symmetry.space_group_name_H-M   'P 1'
#
loop_
_entity.id
_entity.type
_entity.pdbx_description
1 polymer ?
#
loop_
_entity_poly.entity_id
_entity_poly.type
_entity_poly.pdbx_seq_one_letter_code
_entity_poly.pdbx_strand_id
1 'polypeptide(L)'
;MNLFLELRRHGKLAEKRHPMYEKSKFGKFWMYFMSVFWAGYLIFFGTTFAFAFDGGAKEAYHVMNSGLIFILALDFLLRLPFLKTPTQEVKPYLLLPIKRSRLIDFLLLRSGLNSFNLLWLFLFVPFAIITVTKFYGIGGVLTYCIGIWLLIVFNNYWYLLCRTLMDERIWWVLLPIVAYGGIAAALFVPDDSPLFGFFIDLGEGFITGSILTFICVLVAISLMWFINRSIMQKLVYNELNKTEDTTVQVKTVSEYKFLDRYGEIGEYIRLELKLLLRNKVCRKSLYSVTAIVLIFSLTISFSDIYDGGSRDFFVLYNYIIFGILFLSPLMSYEGNYIDGLMSRKESIYSLLRAKYILYSIALIIPFVLMIPGMVTGKVSVLECIAWIIFVPGAVYFCLFQLAVYNNKTLDLNAKMTGRQNVGTGLQNLIAGGAFGVPLLLFFVLNATVGKEVTPWILLVVGILFIATSRWWLRNVYHRFMKRRYKNMEGFHDSRQK
;
A
#
# COMPACT_ATOMS: atom_id res chain seq x y z
N MET A 1 33.89 7.31 -6.15
CA MET A 1 33.35 6.18 -6.96
C MET A 1 33.30 4.86 -6.17
N ASN A 2 34.34 4.50 -5.39
CA ASN A 2 34.38 3.25 -4.61
C ASN A 2 33.21 3.05 -3.63
N LEU A 3 32.84 4.09 -2.87
CA LEU A 3 31.74 3.98 -1.89
C LEU A 3 30.39 3.62 -2.53
N PHE A 4 30.11 4.11 -3.76
CA PHE A 4 28.85 3.79 -4.44
C PHE A 4 28.78 2.31 -4.82
N LEU A 5 29.89 1.77 -5.37
CA LEU A 5 29.98 0.38 -5.76
C LEU A 5 29.98 -0.56 -4.56
N GLU A 6 30.64 -0.17 -3.47
CA GLU A 6 30.66 -0.92 -2.21
C GLU A 6 29.29 -1.00 -1.55
N LEU A 7 28.57 0.12 -1.43
CA LEU A 7 27.21 0.12 -0.88
C LEU A 7 26.25 -0.68 -1.76
N ARG A 8 26.38 -0.60 -3.08
CA ARG A 8 25.62 -1.44 -4.03
C ARG A 8 25.94 -2.93 -3.85
N ARG A 9 27.21 -3.28 -3.64
CA ARG A 9 27.66 -4.65 -3.34
C ARG A 9 27.09 -5.12 -2.00
N HIS A 10 27.12 -4.27 -0.98
CA HIS A 10 26.54 -4.56 0.33
C HIS A 10 25.05 -4.86 0.23
N GLY A 11 24.29 -4.06 -0.53
CA GLY A 11 22.86 -4.33 -0.78
C GLY A 11 22.61 -5.68 -1.46
N LYS A 12 23.41 -6.03 -2.47
CA LYS A 12 23.32 -7.35 -3.13
C LYS A 12 23.68 -8.50 -2.19
N LEU A 13 24.70 -8.33 -1.35
CA LEU A 13 25.11 -9.34 -0.37
C LEU A 13 24.09 -9.51 0.75
N ALA A 14 23.50 -8.43 1.23
CA ALA A 14 22.41 -8.46 2.22
C ALA A 14 21.21 -9.25 1.69
N GLU A 15 20.85 -9.08 0.41
CA GLU A 15 19.79 -9.89 -0.21
C GLU A 15 20.19 -11.37 -0.27
N LYS A 16 21.42 -11.70 -0.68
CA LYS A 16 21.91 -13.09 -0.76
C LYS A 16 22.00 -13.79 0.58
N ARG A 17 22.38 -13.07 1.64
CA ARG A 17 22.47 -13.59 3.02
C ARG A 17 21.11 -13.75 3.69
N HIS A 18 20.04 -13.28 3.06
CA HIS A 18 18.71 -13.37 3.64
C HIS A 18 18.30 -14.85 3.79
N PRO A 19 17.93 -15.35 4.99
CA PRO A 19 17.62 -16.77 5.21
C PRO A 19 16.43 -17.28 4.38
N MET A 20 15.55 -16.37 3.94
CA MET A 20 14.49 -16.69 2.96
C MET A 20 14.88 -16.53 1.48
N TYR A 21 16.16 -16.33 1.14
CA TYR A 21 16.61 -16.17 -0.24
C TYR A 21 16.19 -17.37 -1.08
N GLU A 22 16.36 -18.59 -0.55
CA GLU A 22 15.98 -19.83 -1.22
C GLU A 22 14.47 -20.02 -1.32
N LYS A 23 13.72 -19.71 -0.24
CA LYS A 23 12.24 -19.68 -0.25
C LYS A 23 11.68 -18.65 -1.24
N SER A 24 12.49 -17.67 -1.68
CA SER A 24 12.10 -16.64 -2.64
C SER A 24 12.43 -16.97 -4.11
N LYS A 25 13.06 -18.12 -4.43
CA LYS A 25 13.41 -18.48 -5.82
C LYS A 25 12.19 -18.43 -6.76
N PHE A 26 11.06 -18.99 -6.34
CA PHE A 26 9.79 -18.89 -7.06
C PHE A 26 9.32 -17.43 -7.20
N GLY A 27 9.46 -16.62 -6.14
CA GLY A 27 9.13 -15.19 -6.18
C GLY A 27 10.01 -14.40 -7.15
N LYS A 28 11.28 -14.78 -7.31
CA LYS A 28 12.19 -14.18 -8.30
C LYS A 28 11.79 -14.53 -9.72
N PHE A 29 11.53 -15.81 -9.98
CA PHE A 29 10.97 -16.24 -11.25
C PHE A 29 9.70 -15.45 -11.61
N TRP A 30 8.75 -15.37 -10.66
CA TRP A 30 7.52 -14.61 -10.85
C TRP A 30 7.75 -13.12 -11.10
N MET A 31 8.69 -12.49 -10.38
CA MET A 31 9.06 -11.08 -10.62
C MET A 31 9.67 -10.87 -12.00
N TYR A 32 10.57 -11.75 -12.45
CA TYR A 32 11.13 -11.66 -13.80
C TYR A 32 10.07 -11.88 -14.87
N PHE A 33 9.23 -12.92 -14.72
CA PHE A 33 8.12 -13.20 -15.61
C PHE A 33 7.16 -12.01 -15.71
N MET A 34 6.76 -11.43 -14.57
CA MET A 34 5.91 -10.23 -14.55
C MET A 34 6.60 -9.03 -15.20
N SER A 35 7.90 -8.86 -15.00
CA SER A 35 8.64 -7.75 -15.62
C SER A 35 8.67 -7.88 -17.16
N VAL A 36 8.90 -9.09 -17.67
CA VAL A 36 8.86 -9.39 -19.11
C VAL A 36 7.45 -9.22 -19.67
N PHE A 37 6.44 -9.71 -18.95
CA PHE A 37 5.04 -9.54 -19.33
C PHE A 37 4.64 -8.06 -19.44
N TRP A 38 4.99 -7.24 -18.44
CA TRP A 38 4.73 -5.79 -18.47
C TRP A 38 5.50 -5.08 -19.59
N ALA A 39 6.75 -5.46 -19.84
CA ALA A 39 7.52 -4.90 -20.95
C ALA A 39 6.87 -5.22 -22.31
N GLY A 40 6.45 -6.47 -22.53
CA GLY A 40 5.75 -6.89 -23.75
C GLY A 40 4.41 -6.17 -23.92
N TYR A 41 3.64 -6.02 -22.84
CA TYR A 41 2.39 -5.28 -22.84
C TYR A 41 2.61 -3.81 -23.22
N LEU A 42 3.59 -3.13 -22.62
CA LEU A 42 3.91 -1.74 -22.96
C LEU A 42 4.36 -1.57 -24.41
N ILE A 43 5.13 -2.51 -24.97
CA ILE A 43 5.50 -2.49 -26.40
C ILE A 43 4.25 -2.61 -27.29
N PHE A 44 3.34 -3.52 -26.94
CA PHE A 44 2.07 -3.68 -27.64
C PHE A 44 1.22 -2.40 -27.60
N PHE A 45 1.12 -1.73 -26.45
CA PHE A 45 0.42 -0.44 -26.37
C PHE A 45 1.14 0.65 -27.17
N GLY A 46 2.47 0.70 -27.13
CA GLY A 46 3.25 1.70 -27.84
C GLY A 46 3.06 1.60 -29.36
N THR A 47 3.04 0.38 -29.90
CA THR A 47 2.76 0.13 -31.32
C THR A 47 1.29 0.41 -31.66
N THR A 48 0.35 -0.05 -30.85
CA THR A 48 -1.09 0.18 -31.07
C THR A 48 -1.43 1.67 -31.07
N PHE A 49 -0.88 2.45 -30.13
CA PHE A 49 -1.08 3.90 -30.08
C PHE A 49 -0.46 4.60 -31.30
N ALA A 50 0.69 4.14 -31.78
CA ALA A 50 1.29 4.71 -32.99
C ALA A 50 0.38 4.56 -34.21
N PHE A 51 -0.28 3.40 -34.37
CA PHE A 51 -1.21 3.17 -35.49
C PHE A 51 -2.59 3.81 -35.26
N ALA A 52 -3.11 3.80 -34.04
CA ALA A 52 -4.42 4.36 -33.71
C ALA A 52 -4.49 5.87 -33.95
N PHE A 53 -3.35 6.57 -33.82
CA PHE A 53 -3.27 8.01 -34.03
C PHE A 53 -2.80 8.42 -35.45
N ASP A 54 -2.47 7.48 -36.33
CA ASP A 54 -1.98 7.74 -37.71
C ASP A 54 -3.09 8.26 -38.66
N GLY A 55 -4.34 8.45 -38.16
CA GLY A 55 -5.50 8.91 -38.94
C GLY A 55 -6.20 10.17 -38.42
N GLY A 56 -5.67 10.84 -37.40
CA GLY A 56 -6.26 12.05 -36.80
C GLY A 56 -5.76 13.36 -37.41
N ALA A 57 -6.50 14.47 -37.19
CA ALA A 57 -6.13 15.82 -37.65
C ALA A 57 -4.91 16.44 -36.93
N LYS A 58 -4.45 15.83 -35.81
CA LYS A 58 -3.23 16.20 -35.09
C LYS A 58 -2.24 15.04 -35.17
N GLU A 59 -0.95 15.35 -35.33
CA GLU A 59 0.08 14.32 -35.49
C GLU A 59 0.17 13.43 -34.24
N ALA A 60 0.45 12.14 -34.45
CA ALA A 60 0.37 11.12 -33.41
C ALA A 60 1.21 11.46 -32.16
N TYR A 61 2.40 12.06 -32.35
CA TYR A 61 3.27 12.43 -31.23
C TYR A 61 2.74 13.64 -30.43
N HIS A 62 2.03 14.59 -31.04
CA HIS A 62 1.37 15.68 -30.30
C HIS A 62 0.27 15.14 -29.39
N VAL A 63 -0.50 14.16 -29.86
CA VAL A 63 -1.54 13.49 -29.06
C VAL A 63 -0.91 12.74 -27.89
N MET A 64 0.15 11.96 -28.13
CA MET A 64 0.87 11.26 -27.06
C MET A 64 1.51 12.23 -26.05
N ASN A 65 2.10 13.33 -26.52
CA ASN A 65 2.72 14.33 -25.66
C ASN A 65 1.70 15.05 -24.78
N SER A 66 0.51 15.36 -25.31
CA SER A 66 -0.60 15.87 -24.47
C SER A 66 -0.99 14.88 -23.37
N GLY A 67 -0.93 13.58 -23.66
CA GLY A 67 -1.20 12.49 -22.72
C GLY A 67 -0.08 12.21 -21.70
N LEU A 68 1.10 12.84 -21.81
CA LEU A 68 2.25 12.57 -20.91
C LEU A 68 1.90 12.77 -19.44
N ILE A 69 1.02 13.72 -19.13
CA ILE A 69 0.61 14.02 -17.76
C ILE A 69 -0.12 12.84 -17.10
N PHE A 70 -0.93 12.10 -17.86
CA PHE A 70 -1.59 10.90 -17.38
C PHE A 70 -0.59 9.77 -17.15
N ILE A 71 0.40 9.65 -18.03
CA ILE A 71 1.47 8.66 -17.89
C ILE A 71 2.30 8.94 -16.63
N LEU A 72 2.62 10.21 -16.35
CA LEU A 72 3.31 10.61 -15.11
C LEU A 72 2.47 10.36 -13.85
N ALA A 73 1.16 10.61 -13.90
CA ALA A 73 0.24 10.30 -12.81
C ALA A 73 0.14 8.78 -12.57
N LEU A 74 0.03 7.99 -13.64
CA LEU A 74 0.01 6.53 -13.58
C LEU A 74 1.33 5.99 -13.04
N ASP A 75 2.47 6.52 -13.48
CA ASP A 75 3.80 6.19 -12.96
C ASP A 75 3.90 6.45 -11.46
N PHE A 76 3.39 7.58 -10.97
CA PHE A 76 3.35 7.88 -9.54
C PHE A 76 2.55 6.85 -8.75
N LEU A 77 1.36 6.48 -9.25
CA LEU A 77 0.50 5.48 -8.61
C LEU A 77 1.14 4.09 -8.61
N LEU A 78 1.71 3.67 -9.75
CA LEU A 78 2.41 2.39 -9.85
C LEU A 78 3.60 2.33 -8.89
N ARG A 79 4.29 3.44 -8.62
CA ARG A 79 5.43 3.46 -7.68
C ARG A 79 5.06 3.21 -6.23
N LEU A 80 3.82 3.53 -5.81
CA LEU A 80 3.36 3.39 -4.41
C LEU A 80 3.67 2.00 -3.81
N PRO A 81 3.29 0.88 -4.46
CA PRO A 81 3.61 -0.46 -3.95
C PRO A 81 5.06 -0.91 -4.18
N PHE A 82 5.76 -0.41 -5.20
CA PHE A 82 7.01 -1.03 -5.66
C PHE A 82 8.29 -0.44 -5.06
N LEU A 83 8.35 0.85 -4.75
CA LEU A 83 9.59 1.47 -4.26
C LEU A 83 9.77 1.26 -2.74
N LYS A 84 10.99 1.37 -2.21
CA LYS A 84 11.27 1.49 -0.77
C LYS A 84 11.73 2.91 -0.46
N THR A 85 11.40 3.44 0.72
CA THR A 85 11.93 4.77 1.11
C THR A 85 13.43 4.66 1.46
N PRO A 86 14.27 5.56 0.93
CA PRO A 86 15.68 5.70 1.27
C PRO A 86 15.95 5.80 2.77
N THR A 87 15.06 6.44 3.54
CA THR A 87 15.22 6.63 4.99
C THR A 87 15.32 5.31 5.76
N GLN A 88 14.70 4.24 5.26
CA GLN A 88 14.79 2.91 5.85
C GLN A 88 16.12 2.23 5.50
N GLU A 89 16.64 2.48 4.30
CA GLU A 89 17.95 1.97 3.89
C GLU A 89 19.11 2.69 4.59
N VAL A 90 18.93 3.93 5.07
CA VAL A 90 19.97 4.71 5.78
C VAL A 90 20.37 4.05 7.11
N LYS A 91 19.41 3.48 7.86
CA LYS A 91 19.61 3.09 9.27
C LYS A 91 20.82 2.18 9.52
N PRO A 92 21.03 1.08 8.79
CA PRO A 92 22.19 0.19 9.01
C PRO A 92 23.53 0.88 8.73
N TYR A 93 23.53 1.90 7.87
CA TYR A 93 24.74 2.63 7.47
C TYR A 93 25.04 3.83 8.37
N LEU A 94 24.17 4.17 9.33
CA LEU A 94 24.41 5.27 10.28
C LEU A 94 25.56 4.99 11.25
N LEU A 95 25.86 3.71 11.50
CA LEU A 95 26.97 3.28 12.36
C LEU A 95 28.32 3.38 11.65
N LEU A 96 28.33 3.48 10.32
CA LEU A 96 29.57 3.58 9.56
C LEU A 96 30.12 5.01 9.64
N PRO A 97 31.46 5.19 9.64
CA PRO A 97 32.12 6.51 9.67
C PRO A 97 32.03 7.22 8.30
N ILE A 98 30.81 7.40 7.77
CA ILE A 98 30.51 8.06 6.49
C ILE A 98 29.70 9.32 6.77
N LYS A 99 30.04 10.44 6.12
CA LYS A 99 29.25 11.68 6.20
C LYS A 99 27.81 11.41 5.73
N ARG A 100 26.83 11.72 6.59
CA ARG A 100 25.39 11.47 6.35
C ARG A 100 24.86 12.11 5.07
N SER A 101 25.34 13.31 4.74
CA SER A 101 24.99 13.98 3.48
C SER A 101 25.35 13.13 2.27
N ARG A 102 26.56 12.56 2.25
CA ARG A 102 27.05 11.68 1.18
C ARG A 102 26.26 10.37 1.09
N LEU A 103 25.80 9.84 2.23
CA LEU A 103 24.95 8.65 2.27
C LEU A 103 23.56 8.92 1.66
N ILE A 104 22.96 10.07 1.97
CA ILE A 104 21.68 10.48 1.38
C ILE A 104 21.83 10.73 -0.12
N ASP A 105 22.90 11.42 -0.54
CA ASP A 105 23.20 11.66 -1.95
C ASP A 105 23.33 10.35 -2.73
N PHE A 106 24.00 9.37 -2.13
CA PHE A 106 24.12 8.02 -2.70
C PHE A 106 22.76 7.35 -2.90
N LEU A 107 21.86 7.44 -1.91
CA LEU A 107 20.54 6.81 -2.01
C LEU A 107 19.64 7.51 -3.03
N LEU A 108 19.72 8.84 -3.11
CA LEU A 108 19.02 9.61 -4.13
C LEU A 108 19.51 9.23 -5.53
N LEU A 109 20.83 9.14 -5.73
CA LEU A 109 21.43 8.75 -7.00
C LEU A 109 21.08 7.29 -7.38
N ARG A 110 21.06 6.38 -6.41
CA ARG A 110 20.60 4.99 -6.60
C ARG A 110 19.12 4.94 -7.00
N SER A 111 18.28 5.80 -6.43
CA SER A 111 16.85 5.90 -6.79
C SER A 111 16.67 6.44 -8.22
N GLY A 112 17.41 7.48 -8.60
CA GLY A 112 17.38 8.05 -9.95
C GLY A 112 17.85 7.08 -11.03
N LEU A 113 18.86 6.25 -10.74
CA LEU A 113 19.39 5.23 -11.67
C LEU A 113 18.70 3.86 -11.54
N ASN A 114 17.53 3.79 -10.90
CA ASN A 114 16.83 2.53 -10.74
C ASN A 114 16.26 2.03 -12.08
N SER A 115 16.34 0.71 -12.32
CA SER A 115 15.83 0.08 -13.55
C SER A 115 14.33 0.31 -13.76
N PHE A 116 13.57 0.56 -12.70
CA PHE A 116 12.15 0.91 -12.79
C PHE A 116 11.89 2.20 -13.58
N ASN A 117 12.84 3.14 -13.63
CA ASN A 117 12.70 4.37 -14.41
C ASN A 117 12.80 4.13 -15.93
N LEU A 118 13.29 2.96 -16.35
CA LEU A 118 13.36 2.56 -17.75
C LEU A 118 12.09 1.86 -18.22
N LEU A 119 11.15 1.55 -17.32
CA LEU A 119 9.95 0.77 -17.63
C LEU A 119 9.11 1.43 -18.72
N TRP A 120 8.92 2.75 -18.66
CA TRP A 120 8.14 3.49 -19.65
C TRP A 120 8.83 3.63 -21.00
N LEU A 121 10.16 3.45 -21.09
CA LEU A 121 10.83 3.44 -22.38
C LEU A 121 10.34 2.28 -23.27
N PHE A 122 9.87 1.17 -22.68
CA PHE A 122 9.24 0.10 -23.47
C PHE A 122 7.95 0.52 -24.17
N LEU A 123 7.27 1.57 -23.69
CA LEU A 123 6.12 2.18 -24.35
C LEU A 123 6.56 3.20 -25.42
N PHE A 124 7.44 4.12 -25.03
CA PHE A 124 7.80 5.27 -25.88
C PHE A 124 8.79 4.96 -26.99
N VAL A 125 9.71 3.99 -26.81
CA VAL A 125 10.67 3.62 -27.85
C VAL A 125 9.96 3.08 -29.11
N PRO A 126 9.10 2.05 -29.04
CA PRO A 126 8.40 1.58 -30.24
C PRO A 126 7.47 2.64 -30.84
N PHE A 127 6.81 3.44 -29.99
CA PHE A 127 5.97 4.55 -30.44
C PHE A 127 6.77 5.60 -31.23
N ALA A 128 7.91 6.03 -30.70
CA ALA A 128 8.77 7.02 -31.34
C ALA A 128 9.40 6.49 -32.64
N ILE A 129 9.77 5.20 -32.67
CA ILE A 129 10.29 4.56 -33.90
C ILE A 129 9.27 4.61 -35.03
N ILE A 130 7.97 4.49 -34.76
CA ILE A 130 6.95 4.47 -35.82
C ILE A 130 6.52 5.88 -36.22
N THR A 131 6.42 6.81 -35.26
CA THR A 131 5.83 8.14 -35.48
C THR A 131 6.87 9.22 -35.76
N VAL A 132 7.95 9.28 -34.97
CA VAL A 132 8.95 10.37 -35.01
C VAL A 132 9.98 10.14 -36.13
N THR A 133 10.30 8.89 -36.47
CA THR A 133 11.24 8.59 -37.57
C THR A 133 10.78 9.12 -38.92
N LYS A 134 9.46 9.16 -39.16
CA LYS A 134 8.85 9.68 -40.40
C LYS A 134 9.22 11.15 -40.65
N PHE A 135 9.43 11.94 -39.59
CA PHE A 135 9.60 13.41 -39.68
C PHE A 135 10.99 13.91 -39.23
N TYR A 136 11.57 13.32 -38.18
CA TYR A 136 12.81 13.81 -37.54
C TYR A 136 13.95 12.78 -37.54
N GLY A 137 13.75 11.63 -38.20
CA GLY A 137 14.75 10.56 -38.32
C GLY A 137 15.16 9.93 -36.98
N ILE A 138 16.30 9.22 -36.99
CA ILE A 138 16.79 8.46 -35.83
C ILE A 138 17.28 9.40 -34.71
N GLY A 139 17.81 10.58 -35.06
CA GLY A 139 18.27 11.58 -34.10
C GLY A 139 17.16 12.06 -33.18
N GLY A 140 16.00 12.42 -33.75
CA GLY A 140 14.82 12.86 -32.98
C GLY A 140 14.26 11.78 -32.06
N VAL A 141 14.33 10.50 -32.45
CA VAL A 141 13.91 9.38 -31.60
C VAL A 141 14.79 9.27 -30.36
N LEU A 142 16.11 9.40 -30.52
CA LEU A 142 17.05 9.29 -29.40
C LEU A 142 16.87 10.46 -28.42
N THR A 143 16.80 11.69 -28.91
CA THR A 143 16.60 12.88 -28.06
C THR A 143 15.25 12.81 -27.34
N TYR A 144 14.19 12.37 -28.02
CA TYR A 144 12.87 12.17 -27.43
C TYR A 144 12.90 11.12 -26.30
N CYS A 145 13.54 9.97 -26.52
CA CYS A 145 13.67 8.94 -25.49
C CYS A 145 14.47 9.42 -24.26
N ILE A 146 15.54 10.19 -24.48
CA ILE A 146 16.33 10.77 -23.37
C ILE A 146 15.49 11.80 -22.60
N GLY A 147 14.73 12.66 -23.29
CA GLY A 147 13.86 13.65 -22.66
C GLY A 147 12.80 13.01 -21.78
N ILE A 148 12.12 11.98 -22.29
CA ILE A 148 11.13 11.21 -21.52
C ILE A 148 11.78 10.53 -20.31
N TRP A 149 12.97 9.93 -20.48
CA TRP A 149 13.69 9.31 -19.37
C TRP A 149 13.99 10.33 -18.26
N LEU A 150 14.43 11.54 -18.61
CA LEU A 150 14.66 12.62 -17.63
C LEU A 150 13.36 13.03 -16.92
N LEU A 151 12.24 13.14 -17.63
CA LEU A 151 10.94 13.41 -17.00
C LEU A 151 10.53 12.32 -16.00
N ILE A 152 10.76 11.05 -16.32
CA ILE A 152 10.45 9.94 -15.41
C ILE A 152 11.36 9.99 -14.18
N VAL A 153 12.63 10.37 -14.33
CA VAL A 153 13.55 10.60 -13.21
C VAL A 153 13.06 11.76 -12.34
N PHE A 154 12.59 12.85 -12.93
CA PHE A 154 11.95 13.94 -12.19
C PHE A 154 10.74 13.45 -11.40
N ASN A 155 9.83 12.71 -12.04
CA ASN A 155 8.64 12.16 -11.39
C ASN A 155 8.99 11.18 -10.27
N ASN A 156 10.10 10.45 -10.39
CA ASN A 156 10.61 9.59 -9.32
C ASN A 156 11.06 10.40 -8.10
N TYR A 157 11.71 11.56 -8.28
CA TYR A 157 12.06 12.45 -7.16
C TYR A 157 10.84 13.14 -6.55
N TRP A 158 9.84 13.48 -7.37
CA TRP A 158 8.54 13.96 -6.90
C TRP A 158 7.82 12.93 -6.03
N TYR A 159 7.76 11.68 -6.51
CA TYR A 159 7.24 10.54 -5.74
C TYR A 159 7.97 10.37 -4.42
N LEU A 160 9.29 10.44 -4.45
CA LEU A 160 10.13 10.27 -3.26
C LEU A 160 9.86 11.35 -2.21
N LEU A 161 9.71 12.60 -2.65
CA LEU A 161 9.38 13.73 -1.80
C LEU A 161 8.01 13.52 -1.13
N CYS A 162 6.97 13.25 -1.92
CA CYS A 162 5.63 12.98 -1.40
C CYS A 162 5.64 11.85 -0.38
N ARG A 163 6.36 10.76 -0.69
CA ARG A 163 6.44 9.61 0.21
C ARG A 163 7.18 9.91 1.51
N THR A 164 8.28 10.67 1.46
CA THR A 164 8.99 11.06 2.69
C THR A 164 8.14 11.94 3.60
N LEU A 165 7.32 12.81 3.03
CA LEU A 165 6.40 13.68 3.77
C LEU A 165 5.21 12.89 4.36
N MET A 166 4.61 11.97 3.58
CA MET A 166 3.54 11.07 4.05
C MET A 166 4.01 10.18 5.22
N ASP A 167 5.28 9.75 5.19
CA ASP A 167 5.89 8.97 6.27
C ASP A 167 5.98 9.75 7.58
N GLU A 168 6.15 11.07 7.52
CA GLU A 168 6.16 11.95 8.67
C GLU A 168 4.76 12.26 9.18
N ARG A 169 3.87 12.80 8.32
CA ARG A 169 2.49 13.14 8.66
C ARG A 169 1.52 12.67 7.57
N ILE A 170 0.43 12.04 7.98
CA ILE A 170 -0.58 11.48 7.05
C ILE A 170 -1.30 12.56 6.23
N TRP A 171 -1.38 13.81 6.72
CA TRP A 171 -1.99 14.93 6.00
C TRP A 171 -1.29 15.27 4.68
N TRP A 172 -0.01 14.94 4.54
CA TRP A 172 0.72 15.15 3.28
C TRP A 172 0.27 14.22 2.14
N VAL A 173 -0.61 13.25 2.40
CA VAL A 173 -1.33 12.50 1.36
C VAL A 173 -2.19 13.43 0.49
N LEU A 174 -2.63 14.58 1.04
CA LEU A 174 -3.36 15.60 0.26
C LEU A 174 -2.50 16.22 -0.84
N LEU A 175 -1.17 16.27 -0.70
CA LEU A 175 -0.30 16.93 -1.67
C LEU A 175 -0.39 16.28 -3.07
N PRO A 176 -0.18 14.96 -3.25
CA PRO A 176 -0.37 14.34 -4.56
C PRO A 176 -1.84 14.37 -5.00
N ILE A 177 -2.81 14.29 -4.08
CA ILE A 177 -4.24 14.37 -4.42
C ILE A 177 -4.59 15.75 -4.98
N VAL A 178 -4.09 16.83 -4.39
CA VAL A 178 -4.30 18.20 -4.87
C VAL A 178 -3.52 18.45 -6.16
N ALA A 179 -2.30 17.93 -6.29
CA ALA A 179 -1.51 18.07 -7.51
C ALA A 179 -2.19 17.37 -8.71
N TYR A 180 -2.50 16.08 -8.58
CA TYR A 180 -3.15 15.32 -9.65
C TYR A 180 -4.65 15.62 -9.78
N GLY A 181 -5.32 15.95 -8.69
CA GLY A 181 -6.72 16.39 -8.69
C GLY A 181 -6.90 17.79 -9.26
N GLY A 182 -5.93 18.69 -9.06
CA GLY A 182 -5.89 19.99 -9.73
C GLY A 182 -5.65 19.85 -11.23
N ILE A 183 -4.76 18.93 -11.62
CA ILE A 183 -4.59 18.53 -13.04
C ILE A 183 -5.88 17.95 -13.61
N ALA A 184 -6.58 17.11 -12.84
CA ALA A 184 -7.85 16.53 -13.27
C ALA A 184 -8.99 17.54 -13.34
N ALA A 185 -9.00 18.55 -12.46
CA ALA A 185 -9.94 19.67 -12.54
C ALA A 185 -9.64 20.55 -13.77
N ALA A 186 -8.36 20.73 -14.12
CA ALA A 186 -7.95 21.44 -15.32
C ALA A 186 -8.30 20.71 -16.63
N LEU A 187 -8.61 19.40 -16.58
CA LEU A 187 -9.17 18.65 -17.72
C LEU A 187 -10.64 18.97 -18.01
N PHE A 188 -11.40 19.40 -17.00
CA PHE A 188 -12.82 19.75 -17.16
C PHE A 188 -13.04 21.19 -17.65
N VAL A 189 -11.97 21.97 -17.80
CA VAL A 189 -12.02 23.31 -18.41
C VAL A 189 -11.86 23.16 -19.94
N PRO A 190 -12.72 23.76 -20.78
CA PRO A 190 -12.75 23.45 -22.21
C PRO A 190 -11.49 23.87 -23.00
N ASP A 191 -11.14 22.99 -23.94
CA ASP A 191 -10.38 23.09 -25.21
C ASP A 191 -9.02 23.80 -25.32
N ASP A 192 -8.59 24.67 -24.41
CA ASP A 192 -7.24 25.28 -24.44
C ASP A 192 -6.63 25.34 -23.03
N SER A 193 -6.46 24.18 -22.41
CA SER A 193 -5.69 24.12 -21.16
C SER A 193 -4.22 24.42 -21.46
N PRO A 194 -3.62 25.47 -20.87
CA PRO A 194 -2.20 25.81 -21.09
C PRO A 194 -1.26 24.69 -20.63
N LEU A 195 -1.77 23.73 -19.83
CA LEU A 195 -1.03 22.55 -19.43
C LEU A 195 -0.82 21.58 -20.58
N PHE A 196 -1.84 21.30 -21.41
CA PHE A 196 -1.66 20.42 -22.58
C PHE A 196 -0.72 21.05 -23.60
N GLY A 197 -0.84 22.36 -23.84
CA GLY A 197 0.11 23.13 -24.65
C GLY A 197 1.54 22.98 -24.12
N PHE A 198 1.75 23.19 -22.81
CA PHE A 198 3.07 23.04 -22.20
C PHE A 198 3.68 21.64 -22.39
N PHE A 199 2.91 20.56 -22.21
CA PHE A 199 3.42 19.20 -22.42
C PHE A 199 3.67 18.88 -23.90
N ILE A 200 2.88 19.46 -24.81
CA ILE A 200 3.11 19.37 -26.26
C ILE A 200 4.42 20.07 -26.62
N ASP A 201 4.60 21.33 -26.21
CA ASP A 201 5.80 22.14 -26.47
C ASP A 201 7.05 21.50 -25.88
N LEU A 202 6.92 20.93 -24.68
CA LEU A 202 8.00 20.22 -24.00
C LEU A 202 8.38 18.94 -24.75
N GLY A 203 7.39 18.19 -25.24
CA GLY A 203 7.61 17.00 -26.06
C GLY A 203 8.22 17.31 -27.42
N GLU A 204 7.78 18.38 -28.07
CA GLU A 204 8.36 18.88 -29.33
C GLU A 204 9.79 19.39 -29.12
N GLY A 205 10.06 20.06 -28.00
CA GLY A 205 11.41 20.46 -27.59
C GLY A 205 12.37 19.29 -27.43
N PHE A 206 11.88 18.13 -26.98
CA PHE A 206 12.69 16.90 -26.92
C PHE A 206 12.93 16.27 -28.30
N ILE A 207 11.93 16.31 -29.19
CA ILE A 207 12.05 15.77 -30.55
C ILE A 207 13.05 16.60 -31.37
N THR A 208 12.95 17.93 -31.26
CA THR A 208 13.83 18.89 -31.96
C THR A 208 15.24 18.99 -31.35
N GLY A 209 15.46 18.40 -30.16
CA GLY A 209 16.76 18.41 -29.50
C GLY A 209 17.12 19.78 -28.91
N SER A 210 16.14 20.63 -28.60
CA SER A 210 16.39 21.98 -28.09
C SER A 210 17.12 21.94 -26.75
N ILE A 211 18.36 22.44 -26.73
CA ILE A 211 19.24 22.45 -25.54
C ILE A 211 18.57 23.15 -24.36
N LEU A 212 17.77 24.18 -24.62
CA LEU A 212 17.08 24.95 -23.58
C LEU A 212 16.05 24.10 -22.82
N THR A 213 15.32 23.24 -23.52
CA THR A 213 14.34 22.34 -22.88
C THR A 213 15.01 21.28 -22.01
N PHE A 214 16.13 20.71 -22.47
CA PHE A 214 16.94 19.79 -21.68
C PHE A 214 17.53 20.47 -20.43
N ILE A 215 18.05 21.70 -20.56
CA ILE A 215 18.56 22.46 -19.42
C ILE A 215 17.45 22.73 -18.41
N CYS A 216 16.26 23.15 -18.86
CA CYS A 216 15.13 23.41 -17.98
C CYS A 216 14.75 22.17 -17.14
N VAL A 217 14.66 21.00 -17.78
CA VAL A 217 14.33 19.74 -17.10
C VAL A 217 15.45 19.32 -16.15
N LEU A 218 16.72 19.47 -16.53
CA LEU A 218 17.86 19.18 -15.65
C LEU A 218 17.90 20.10 -14.42
N VAL A 219 17.58 21.39 -14.58
CA VAL A 219 17.46 22.33 -13.47
C VAL A 219 16.31 21.91 -12.54
N ALA A 220 15.16 21.53 -13.08
CA ALA A 220 14.03 21.04 -12.28
C ALA A 220 14.38 19.77 -11.48
N ILE A 221 15.11 18.83 -12.09
CA ILE A 221 15.62 17.62 -11.42
C ILE A 221 16.60 18.00 -10.29
N SER A 222 17.53 18.91 -10.56
CA SER A 222 18.52 19.37 -9.57
C SER A 222 17.86 20.02 -8.35
N LEU A 223 16.85 20.86 -8.60
CA LEU A 223 16.07 21.51 -7.55
C LEU A 223 15.31 20.47 -6.70
N MET A 224 14.64 19.51 -7.33
CA MET A 224 13.98 18.41 -6.61
C MET A 224 14.93 17.52 -5.84
N TRP A 225 16.13 17.28 -6.38
CA TRP A 225 17.19 16.55 -5.69
C TRP A 225 17.62 17.29 -4.41
N PHE A 226 17.82 18.61 -4.49
CA PHE A 226 18.20 19.44 -3.34
C PHE A 226 17.11 19.46 -2.26
N ILE A 227 15.84 19.66 -2.63
CA ILE A 227 14.72 19.63 -1.67
C ILE A 227 14.64 18.29 -0.96
N ASN A 228 14.69 17.18 -1.72
CA ASN A 228 14.69 15.83 -1.16
C ASN A 228 15.87 15.62 -0.18
N ARG A 229 17.07 16.06 -0.57
CA ARG A 229 18.27 15.98 0.27
C ARG A 229 18.09 16.70 1.60
N SER A 230 17.60 17.94 1.58
CA SER A 230 17.39 18.75 2.79
C SER A 230 16.35 18.14 3.73
N ILE A 231 15.22 17.65 3.19
CA ILE A 231 14.17 17.02 4.00
C ILE A 231 14.68 15.72 4.64
N MET A 232 15.34 14.85 3.86
CA MET A 232 15.88 13.60 4.39
C MET A 232 16.94 13.82 5.48
N GLN A 233 17.80 14.83 5.32
CA GLN A 233 18.80 15.19 6.33
C GLN A 233 18.13 15.59 7.66
N LYS A 234 17.12 16.46 7.61
CA LYS A 234 16.34 16.86 8.79
C LYS A 234 15.65 15.67 9.47
N LEU A 235 15.06 14.76 8.67
CA LEU A 235 14.38 13.58 9.20
C LEU A 235 15.33 12.61 9.90
N VAL A 236 16.50 12.35 9.32
CA VAL A 236 17.52 11.48 9.92
C VAL A 236 18.06 12.09 11.23
N TYR A 237 18.28 13.41 11.26
CA TYR A 237 18.70 14.12 12.47
C TYR A 237 17.64 14.05 13.57
N ASN A 238 16.37 14.28 13.23
CA ASN A 238 15.25 14.16 14.17
C ASN A 238 15.04 12.73 14.69
N GLU A 239 15.35 11.70 13.89
CA GLU A 239 15.29 10.31 14.36
C GLU A 239 16.41 9.97 15.36
N LEU A 240 17.61 10.50 15.15
CA LEU A 240 18.75 10.33 16.07
C LEU A 240 18.55 11.09 17.38
N ASN A 241 18.00 12.30 17.33
CA ASN A 241 17.72 13.07 18.55
C ASN A 241 16.58 12.44 19.37
N LYS A 242 15.62 11.77 18.71
CA LYS A 242 14.53 11.05 19.40
C LYS A 242 14.99 9.84 20.21
N THR A 243 16.16 9.27 19.93
CA THR A 243 16.73 8.19 20.77
C THR A 243 17.23 8.68 22.12
N GLU A 244 17.51 9.98 22.29
CA GLU A 244 17.87 10.57 23.59
C GLU A 244 16.63 10.87 24.45
N ASP A 245 15.49 11.19 23.84
CA ASP A 245 14.22 11.49 24.56
C ASP A 245 13.39 10.23 24.96
N THR A 246 13.88 9.01 24.70
CA THR A 246 13.20 7.78 25.13
C THR A 246 13.40 7.43 26.61
N THR A 247 14.12 8.26 27.37
CA THR A 247 14.15 8.17 28.84
C THR A 247 12.88 8.81 29.42
N VAL A 248 11.90 7.94 29.66
CA VAL A 248 10.91 8.12 30.74
C VAL A 248 9.98 9.34 30.59
N GLN A 249 9.10 9.31 29.59
CA GLN A 249 7.73 9.73 29.86
C GLN A 249 6.82 8.53 29.68
N VAL A 250 6.69 7.76 30.76
CA VAL A 250 5.52 6.90 30.98
C VAL A 250 4.32 7.85 31.06
N LYS A 251 3.83 8.31 29.90
CA LYS A 251 2.56 9.01 29.81
C LYS A 251 1.56 8.09 30.49
N THR A 252 0.99 8.61 31.58
CA THR A 252 -0.03 8.03 32.44
C THR A 252 -0.74 6.91 31.69
N VAL A 253 -0.40 5.68 32.05
CA VAL A 253 -1.07 4.49 31.52
C VAL A 253 -2.53 4.73 31.79
N SER A 254 -3.36 4.91 30.77
CA SER A 254 -4.80 4.88 30.96
C SER A 254 -5.12 3.52 31.56
N GLU A 255 -5.35 3.53 32.88
CA GLU A 255 -5.84 2.38 33.60
C GLU A 255 -7.30 2.23 33.22
N TYR A 256 -7.54 1.45 32.18
CA TYR A 256 -8.89 1.00 31.82
C TYR A 256 -9.38 0.02 32.90
N LYS A 257 -9.67 0.52 34.11
CA LYS A 257 -10.13 -0.27 35.28
C LYS A 257 -11.42 -1.05 34.99
N PHE A 258 -12.20 -0.63 33.99
CA PHE A 258 -13.38 -1.36 33.52
C PHE A 258 -13.06 -2.76 32.98
N LEU A 259 -11.85 -2.99 32.46
CA LEU A 259 -11.46 -4.29 31.90
C LEU A 259 -11.03 -5.30 32.97
N ASP A 260 -10.72 -4.84 34.19
CA ASP A 260 -10.25 -5.71 35.28
C ASP A 260 -11.35 -6.70 35.74
N ARG A 261 -12.63 -6.39 35.47
CA ARG A 261 -13.78 -7.27 35.77
C ARG A 261 -13.80 -8.56 34.93
N TYR A 262 -13.08 -8.60 33.80
CA TYR A 262 -13.11 -9.72 32.85
C TYR A 262 -11.93 -10.70 33.00
N GLY A 263 -11.15 -10.58 34.08
CA GLY A 263 -10.03 -11.49 34.39
C GLY A 263 -8.95 -11.51 33.29
N GLU A 264 -8.38 -12.68 33.03
CA GLU A 264 -7.27 -12.86 32.07
C GLU A 264 -7.60 -12.35 30.65
N ILE A 265 -8.84 -12.54 30.19
CA ILE A 265 -9.28 -12.07 28.87
C ILE A 265 -9.33 -10.54 28.82
N GLY A 266 -9.77 -9.91 29.91
CA GLY A 266 -9.78 -8.45 30.06
C GLY A 266 -8.38 -7.84 29.99
N GLU A 267 -7.40 -8.49 30.62
CA GLU A 267 -6.00 -8.08 30.54
C GLU A 267 -5.44 -8.17 29.13
N TYR A 268 -5.71 -9.26 28.39
CA TYR A 268 -5.29 -9.35 26.98
C TYR A 268 -5.98 -8.32 26.09
N ILE A 269 -7.27 -8.05 26.29
CA ILE A 269 -7.98 -6.97 25.58
C ILE A 269 -7.31 -5.62 25.86
N ARG A 270 -6.93 -5.36 27.12
CA ARG A 270 -6.23 -4.14 27.52
C ARG A 270 -4.85 -4.04 26.85
N LEU A 271 -4.11 -5.13 26.76
CA LEU A 271 -2.81 -5.18 26.09
C LEU A 271 -2.95 -4.94 24.58
N GLU A 272 -3.92 -5.56 23.92
CA GLU A 272 -4.21 -5.33 22.51
C GLU A 272 -4.62 -3.88 22.23
N LEU A 273 -5.49 -3.30 23.06
CA LEU A 273 -5.91 -1.92 22.89
C LEU A 273 -4.74 -0.94 23.10
N LYS A 274 -3.85 -1.23 24.06
CA LYS A 274 -2.59 -0.49 24.23
C LYS A 274 -1.67 -0.64 23.01
N LEU A 275 -1.56 -1.84 22.45
CA LEU A 275 -0.78 -2.12 21.24
C LEU A 275 -1.31 -1.29 20.06
N LEU A 276 -2.62 -1.27 19.87
CA LEU A 276 -3.30 -0.53 18.80
C LEU A 276 -3.09 0.99 18.90
N LEU A 277 -3.22 1.57 20.10
CA LEU A 277 -3.15 3.02 20.29
C LEU A 277 -1.71 3.55 20.43
N ARG A 278 -0.81 2.81 21.08
CA ARG A 278 0.55 3.26 21.37
C ARG A 278 1.46 3.15 20.14
N ASN A 279 1.40 2.02 19.44
CA ASN A 279 2.37 1.72 18.38
C ASN A 279 2.07 2.50 17.11
N LYS A 280 3.13 3.01 16.47
CA LYS A 280 3.00 3.90 15.31
C LYS A 280 2.33 3.19 14.12
N VAL A 281 2.68 1.94 13.87
CA VAL A 281 2.11 1.13 12.78
C VAL A 281 0.60 0.91 12.98
N CYS A 282 0.20 0.43 14.15
CA CYS A 282 -1.20 0.10 14.41
C CYS A 282 -2.09 1.34 14.45
N ARG A 283 -1.61 2.43 15.06
CA ARG A 283 -2.32 3.71 15.09
C ARG A 283 -2.47 4.34 13.71
N LYS A 284 -1.41 4.30 12.87
CA LYS A 284 -1.52 4.74 11.48
C LYS A 284 -2.49 3.86 10.68
N SER A 285 -2.48 2.55 10.93
CA SER A 285 -3.44 1.62 10.33
C SER A 285 -4.86 1.99 10.71
N LEU A 286 -5.14 2.23 12.00
CA LEU A 286 -6.46 2.68 12.47
C LEU A 286 -6.91 3.96 11.76
N TYR A 287 -6.08 5.01 11.75
CA TYR A 287 -6.44 6.25 11.06
C TYR A 287 -6.66 6.06 9.56
N SER A 288 -5.84 5.23 8.89
CA SER A 288 -5.99 4.95 7.47
C SER A 288 -7.27 4.19 7.17
N VAL A 289 -7.61 3.17 7.97
CA VAL A 289 -8.85 2.38 7.80
C VAL A 289 -10.06 3.29 8.00
N THR A 290 -10.08 4.04 9.11
CA THR A 290 -11.18 4.94 9.43
C THR A 290 -11.35 6.02 8.36
N ALA A 291 -10.26 6.57 7.82
CA ALA A 291 -10.33 7.54 6.73
C ALA A 291 -10.89 6.94 5.43
N ILE A 292 -10.46 5.72 5.05
CA ILE A 292 -10.99 5.02 3.87
C ILE A 292 -12.49 4.75 4.02
N VAL A 293 -12.90 4.20 5.17
CA VAL A 293 -14.30 3.92 5.47
C VAL A 293 -15.14 5.20 5.46
N LEU A 294 -14.61 6.30 6.00
CA LEU A 294 -15.27 7.60 6.00
C LEU A 294 -15.45 8.15 4.59
N ILE A 295 -14.41 8.09 3.73
CA ILE A 295 -14.50 8.53 2.33
C ILE A 295 -15.55 7.73 1.57
N PHE A 296 -15.53 6.40 1.68
CA PHE A 296 -16.53 5.57 1.01
C PHE A 296 -17.94 5.79 1.57
N SER A 297 -18.10 5.90 2.89
CA SER A 297 -19.40 6.18 3.50
C SER A 297 -19.98 7.52 3.03
N LEU A 298 -19.17 8.60 3.01
CA LEU A 298 -19.60 9.90 2.50
C LEU A 298 -19.94 9.83 1.01
N THR A 299 -19.15 9.11 0.21
CA THR A 299 -19.42 8.99 -1.22
C THR A 299 -20.72 8.23 -1.48
N ILE A 300 -20.99 7.14 -0.76
CA ILE A 300 -22.26 6.42 -0.84
C ILE A 300 -23.44 7.29 -0.37
N SER A 301 -23.21 8.15 0.62
CA SER A 301 -24.26 8.99 1.19
C SER A 301 -24.64 10.17 0.27
N PHE A 302 -23.66 10.82 -0.35
CA PHE A 302 -23.84 12.09 -1.05
C PHE A 302 -23.72 12.01 -2.57
N SER A 303 -23.26 10.90 -3.15
CA SER A 303 -23.10 10.73 -4.60
C SER A 303 -24.01 9.65 -5.16
N ASP A 304 -24.45 9.83 -6.41
CA ASP A 304 -25.21 8.85 -7.19
C ASP A 304 -24.30 8.01 -8.12
N ILE A 305 -22.98 8.23 -8.07
CA ILE A 305 -21.98 7.53 -8.90
C ILE A 305 -22.03 6.00 -8.70
N TYR A 306 -22.57 5.53 -7.57
CA TYR A 306 -22.59 4.12 -7.19
C TYR A 306 -23.98 3.50 -7.16
N ASP A 307 -24.99 4.07 -7.83
CA ASP A 307 -26.32 3.44 -7.87
C ASP A 307 -26.32 2.14 -8.70
N GLY A 308 -26.71 1.03 -8.07
CA GLY A 308 -26.74 -0.32 -8.64
C GLY A 308 -26.03 -1.37 -7.78
N GLY A 309 -25.66 -2.51 -8.36
CA GLY A 309 -24.98 -3.62 -7.64
C GLY A 309 -23.56 -3.28 -7.14
N SER A 310 -22.97 -2.19 -7.62
CA SER A 310 -21.69 -1.65 -7.13
C SER A 310 -21.81 -1.08 -5.72
N ARG A 311 -22.97 -0.54 -5.35
CA ARG A 311 -23.29 -0.02 -4.01
C ARG A 311 -23.04 -1.04 -2.91
N ASP A 312 -23.63 -2.22 -3.07
CA ASP A 312 -23.62 -3.27 -2.05
C ASP A 312 -22.21 -3.80 -1.84
N PHE A 313 -21.41 -3.83 -2.91
CA PHE A 313 -19.98 -4.12 -2.85
C PHE A 313 -19.23 -3.11 -1.96
N PHE A 314 -19.48 -1.81 -2.11
CA PHE A 314 -18.80 -0.79 -1.30
C PHE A 314 -19.28 -0.79 0.15
N VAL A 315 -20.57 -1.06 0.40
CA VAL A 315 -21.09 -1.23 1.77
C VAL A 315 -20.40 -2.40 2.46
N LEU A 316 -20.36 -3.57 1.82
CA LEU A 316 -19.62 -4.73 2.31
C LEU A 316 -18.14 -4.42 2.55
N TYR A 317 -17.49 -3.79 1.58
CA TYR A 317 -16.07 -3.44 1.65
C TYR A 317 -15.74 -2.66 2.92
N ASN A 318 -16.59 -1.71 3.31
CA ASN A 318 -16.38 -0.89 4.49
C ASN A 318 -16.38 -1.68 5.81
N TYR A 319 -17.16 -2.75 5.90
CA TYR A 319 -17.14 -3.62 7.08
C TYR A 319 -15.96 -4.61 7.06
N ILE A 320 -15.63 -5.17 5.88
CA ILE A 320 -14.58 -6.20 5.77
C ILE A 320 -13.17 -5.62 5.83
N ILE A 321 -12.92 -4.45 5.24
CA ILE A 321 -11.58 -3.84 5.19
C ILE A 321 -10.99 -3.64 6.60
N PHE A 322 -11.85 -3.31 7.56
CA PHE A 322 -11.47 -3.16 8.96
C PHE A 322 -10.92 -4.46 9.52
N GLY A 323 -11.61 -5.58 9.30
CA GLY A 323 -11.15 -6.91 9.70
C GLY A 323 -9.87 -7.33 8.99
N ILE A 324 -9.79 -7.15 7.67
CA ILE A 324 -8.63 -7.57 6.87
C ILE A 324 -7.35 -6.86 7.33
N LEU A 325 -7.39 -5.55 7.56
CA LEU A 325 -6.16 -4.80 7.88
C LEU A 325 -5.52 -5.22 9.22
N PHE A 326 -6.33 -5.58 10.22
CA PHE A 326 -5.80 -6.02 11.53
C PHE A 326 -5.63 -7.53 11.67
N LEU A 327 -6.51 -8.34 11.06
CA LEU A 327 -6.46 -9.80 11.15
C LEU A 327 -5.61 -10.44 10.05
N SER A 328 -5.30 -9.74 8.95
CA SER A 328 -4.35 -10.26 7.96
C SER A 328 -2.98 -10.52 8.59
N PRO A 329 -2.38 -9.60 9.37
CA PRO A 329 -1.14 -9.86 10.11
C PRO A 329 -1.35 -10.53 11.50
N LEU A 330 -2.40 -11.34 11.69
CA LEU A 330 -2.67 -11.99 12.97
C LEU A 330 -1.44 -12.80 13.46
N MET A 331 -1.08 -12.66 14.74
CA MET A 331 0.14 -13.19 15.39
C MET A 331 1.47 -12.54 14.98
N SER A 332 1.51 -11.73 13.92
CA SER A 332 2.74 -11.05 13.50
C SER A 332 3.15 -9.92 14.44
N TYR A 333 2.20 -9.27 15.13
CA TYR A 333 2.48 -8.21 16.10
C TYR A 333 3.17 -8.75 17.36
N GLU A 334 2.77 -9.95 17.78
CA GLU A 334 3.29 -10.65 18.96
C GLU A 334 4.64 -11.31 18.71
N GLY A 335 5.06 -11.37 17.44
CA GLY A 335 6.28 -12.03 17.00
C GLY A 335 7.55 -11.64 17.77
N ASN A 336 7.63 -10.42 18.31
CA ASN A 336 8.77 -9.95 19.09
C ASN A 336 8.86 -10.55 20.51
N TYR A 337 7.73 -10.99 21.06
CA TYR A 337 7.62 -11.54 22.42
C TYR A 337 6.90 -12.90 22.44
N ILE A 338 6.82 -13.56 21.28
CA ILE A 338 6.10 -14.82 21.11
C ILE A 338 6.67 -15.93 22.00
N ASP A 339 7.98 -15.92 22.26
CA ASP A 339 8.65 -16.89 23.13
C ASP A 339 8.10 -16.84 24.57
N GLY A 340 7.86 -15.62 25.06
CA GLY A 340 7.25 -15.40 26.37
C GLY A 340 5.81 -15.89 26.42
N LEU A 341 5.02 -15.64 25.38
CA LEU A 341 3.65 -16.15 25.28
C LEU A 341 3.61 -17.68 25.23
N MET A 342 4.54 -18.29 24.50
CA MET A 342 4.63 -19.74 24.28
C MET A 342 5.08 -20.52 25.51
N SER A 343 5.60 -19.85 26.54
CA SER A 343 5.95 -20.48 27.82
C SER A 343 4.71 -20.94 28.60
N ARG A 344 3.56 -20.27 28.42
CA ARG A 344 2.27 -20.62 29.06
C ARG A 344 1.30 -21.18 28.03
N LYS A 345 0.61 -22.28 28.35
CA LYS A 345 -0.28 -22.96 27.38
C LYS A 345 -1.63 -22.25 27.17
N GLU A 346 -2.16 -21.60 28.20
CA GLU A 346 -3.50 -20.97 28.16
C GLU A 346 -3.49 -19.57 27.53
N SER A 347 -2.33 -18.89 27.55
CA SER A 347 -2.14 -17.52 27.09
C SER A 347 -2.58 -17.30 25.64
N ILE A 348 -2.28 -18.24 24.75
CA ILE A 348 -2.51 -18.10 23.30
C ILE A 348 -3.99 -18.23 22.96
N TYR A 349 -4.71 -19.13 23.63
CA TYR A 349 -6.16 -19.26 23.44
C TYR A 349 -6.88 -18.03 24.00
N SER A 350 -6.52 -17.58 25.20
CA SER A 350 -7.04 -16.35 25.82
C SER A 350 -6.75 -15.12 24.95
N LEU A 351 -5.56 -15.03 24.34
CA LEU A 351 -5.19 -13.97 23.40
C LEU A 351 -6.03 -14.00 22.12
N LEU A 352 -6.20 -15.16 21.49
CA LEU A 352 -7.03 -15.29 20.28
C LEU A 352 -8.48 -14.88 20.57
N ARG A 353 -9.01 -15.26 21.73
CA ARG A 353 -10.35 -14.87 22.19
C ARG A 353 -10.45 -13.37 22.45
N ALA A 354 -9.45 -12.76 23.08
CA ALA A 354 -9.39 -11.32 23.31
C ALA A 354 -9.37 -10.54 21.99
N LYS A 355 -8.56 -10.96 21.01
CA LYS A 355 -8.54 -10.36 19.67
C LYS A 355 -9.90 -10.47 18.98
N TYR A 356 -10.53 -11.65 19.01
CA TYR A 356 -11.85 -11.84 18.42
C TYR A 356 -12.89 -10.86 19.00
N ILE A 357 -12.94 -10.73 20.33
CA ILE A 357 -13.87 -9.82 21.02
C ILE A 357 -13.57 -8.36 20.65
N LEU A 358 -12.31 -7.94 20.74
CA LEU A 358 -11.90 -6.56 20.47
C LEU A 358 -12.24 -6.15 19.04
N TYR A 359 -11.87 -6.96 18.04
CA TYR A 359 -12.14 -6.63 16.65
C TYR A 359 -13.62 -6.70 16.30
N SER A 360 -14.39 -7.59 16.95
CA SER A 360 -15.85 -7.61 16.81
C SER A 360 -16.49 -6.32 17.33
N ILE A 361 -16.05 -5.82 18.50
CA ILE A 361 -16.51 -4.54 19.05
C ILE A 361 -16.06 -3.37 18.15
N ALA A 362 -14.88 -3.45 17.56
CA ALA A 362 -14.37 -2.40 16.69
C ALA A 362 -15.19 -2.21 15.40
N LEU A 363 -16.00 -3.19 14.98
CA LEU A 363 -16.96 -3.06 13.88
C LEU A 363 -18.11 -2.08 14.17
N ILE A 364 -18.28 -1.64 15.41
CA ILE A 364 -19.19 -0.54 15.74
C ILE A 364 -18.75 0.77 15.04
N ILE A 365 -17.43 0.96 14.83
CA ILE A 365 -16.89 2.16 14.16
C ILE A 365 -17.43 2.28 12.72
N PRO A 366 -17.23 1.30 11.81
CA PRO A 366 -17.79 1.38 10.46
C PRO A 366 -19.32 1.42 10.46
N PHE A 367 -20.00 0.79 11.43
CA PHE A 367 -21.46 0.87 11.56
C PHE A 367 -21.95 2.30 11.85
N VAL A 368 -21.32 2.99 12.81
CA VAL A 368 -21.64 4.39 13.14
C VAL A 368 -21.34 5.32 11.97
N LEU A 369 -20.22 5.09 11.26
CA LEU A 369 -19.86 5.88 10.08
C LEU A 369 -20.84 5.68 8.92
N MET A 370 -21.59 4.58 8.88
CA MET A 370 -22.62 4.31 7.86
C MET A 370 -23.99 4.92 8.17
N ILE A 371 -24.18 5.52 9.34
CA ILE A 371 -25.46 6.16 9.72
C ILE A 371 -25.92 7.22 8.71
N PRO A 372 -25.07 8.13 8.21
CA PRO A 372 -25.49 9.09 7.19
C PRO A 372 -26.05 8.42 5.93
N GLY A 373 -25.47 7.29 5.50
CA GLY A 373 -25.94 6.51 4.35
C GLY A 373 -27.27 5.78 4.58
N MET A 374 -27.58 5.47 5.85
CA MET A 374 -28.89 4.95 6.26
C MET A 374 -29.95 6.06 6.29
N VAL A 375 -29.58 7.25 6.78
CA VAL A 375 -30.50 8.41 6.88
C VAL A 375 -30.90 8.93 5.50
N THR A 376 -30.01 8.91 4.52
CA THR A 376 -30.34 9.30 3.14
C THR A 376 -31.22 8.28 2.40
N GLY A 377 -31.63 7.18 3.06
CA GLY A 377 -32.47 6.13 2.48
C GLY A 377 -31.78 5.31 1.39
N LYS A 378 -30.50 5.62 1.15
CA LYS A 378 -29.69 4.98 0.13
C LYS A 378 -29.35 3.55 0.59
N VAL A 379 -28.84 3.33 1.82
CA VAL A 379 -28.51 1.98 2.34
C VAL A 379 -29.64 1.46 3.24
N SER A 380 -30.02 0.19 3.08
CA SER A 380 -30.98 -0.45 3.99
C SER A 380 -30.37 -0.68 5.38
N VAL A 381 -31.11 -0.35 6.43
CA VAL A 381 -30.70 -0.62 7.81
C VAL A 381 -30.52 -2.12 8.04
N LEU A 382 -31.34 -2.96 7.41
CA LEU A 382 -31.28 -4.41 7.54
C LEU A 382 -29.96 -4.96 6.99
N GLU A 383 -29.47 -4.41 5.88
CA GLU A 383 -28.18 -4.81 5.29
C GLU A 383 -27.00 -4.45 6.21
N CYS A 384 -27.00 -3.25 6.79
CA CYS A 384 -25.98 -2.85 7.76
C CYS A 384 -25.96 -3.78 8.99
N ILE A 385 -27.14 -4.17 9.49
CA ILE A 385 -27.27 -5.12 10.60
C ILE A 385 -26.82 -6.54 10.18
N ALA A 386 -27.16 -6.98 8.98
CA ALA A 386 -26.68 -8.25 8.46
C ALA A 386 -25.15 -8.27 8.37
N TRP A 387 -24.52 -7.19 7.89
CA TRP A 387 -23.07 -7.11 7.75
C TRP A 387 -22.30 -7.05 9.08
N ILE A 388 -22.77 -6.27 10.07
CA ILE A 388 -22.11 -6.21 11.37
C ILE A 388 -22.13 -7.56 12.11
N ILE A 389 -23.11 -8.43 11.81
CA ILE A 389 -23.22 -9.78 12.38
C ILE A 389 -22.49 -10.82 11.51
N PHE A 390 -22.57 -10.71 10.18
CA PHE A 390 -21.95 -11.67 9.26
C PHE A 390 -20.42 -11.60 9.28
N VAL A 391 -19.83 -10.40 9.37
CA VAL A 391 -18.37 -10.22 9.35
C VAL A 391 -17.67 -10.91 10.54
N PRO A 392 -18.07 -10.70 11.81
CA PRO A 392 -17.50 -11.45 12.93
C PRO A 392 -17.76 -12.95 12.85
N GLY A 393 -18.84 -13.39 12.20
CA GLY A 393 -19.13 -14.80 12.00
C GLY A 393 -18.23 -15.43 10.92
N ALA A 394 -18.62 -15.26 9.66
CA ALA A 394 -18.05 -15.99 8.53
C ALA A 394 -16.67 -15.44 8.10
N VAL A 395 -16.51 -14.11 8.07
CA VAL A 395 -15.28 -13.48 7.57
C VAL A 395 -14.13 -13.68 8.56
N TYR A 396 -14.39 -13.48 9.86
CA TYR A 396 -13.36 -13.69 10.88
C TYR A 396 -12.99 -15.17 10.99
N PHE A 397 -13.92 -16.11 10.82
CA PHE A 397 -13.58 -17.54 10.73
C PHE A 397 -12.50 -17.81 9.67
N CYS A 398 -12.59 -17.20 8.50
CA CYS A 398 -11.57 -17.28 7.44
C CYS A 398 -10.27 -16.57 7.85
N LEU A 399 -10.35 -15.33 8.33
CA LEU A 399 -9.16 -14.54 8.67
C LEU A 399 -8.37 -15.14 9.84
N PHE A 400 -9.02 -15.72 10.85
CA PHE A 400 -8.32 -16.34 11.98
C PHE A 400 -7.50 -17.58 11.59
N GLN A 401 -7.76 -18.19 10.43
CA GLN A 401 -6.92 -19.27 9.91
C GLN A 401 -5.51 -18.77 9.58
N LEU A 402 -5.34 -17.48 9.27
CA LEU A 402 -4.04 -16.84 9.06
C LEU A 402 -3.15 -16.92 10.30
N ALA A 403 -3.70 -17.00 11.52
CA ALA A 403 -2.90 -17.19 12.73
C ALA A 403 -1.96 -18.39 12.62
N VAL A 404 -2.39 -19.46 11.94
CA VAL A 404 -1.63 -20.72 11.79
C VAL A 404 -0.50 -20.59 10.76
N TYR A 405 -0.69 -19.77 9.72
CA TYR A 405 0.21 -19.66 8.58
C TYR A 405 1.12 -18.44 8.63
N ASN A 406 0.76 -17.43 9.41
CA ASN A 406 1.59 -16.25 9.63
C ASN A 406 2.78 -16.61 10.50
N ASN A 407 3.96 -16.43 9.93
CA ASN A 407 5.24 -16.73 10.56
C ASN A 407 6.25 -15.59 10.38
N LYS A 408 5.76 -14.36 10.13
CA LYS A 408 6.61 -13.18 9.96
C LYS A 408 6.30 -12.20 11.07
N THR A 409 7.34 -11.71 11.75
CA THR A 409 7.21 -10.65 12.75
C THR A 409 7.03 -9.30 12.07
N LEU A 410 6.17 -8.49 12.67
CA LEU A 410 5.99 -7.10 12.34
C LEU A 410 6.77 -6.23 13.32
N ASP A 411 7.65 -5.39 12.79
CA ASP A 411 8.29 -4.37 13.61
C ASP A 411 7.27 -3.26 13.94
N LEU A 412 6.89 -3.19 15.22
CA LEU A 412 5.88 -2.28 15.76
C LEU A 412 6.32 -0.80 15.72
N ASN A 413 7.63 -0.56 15.67
CA ASN A 413 8.25 0.77 15.62
C ASN A 413 8.69 1.17 14.21
N ALA A 414 8.66 0.26 13.24
CA ALA A 414 8.93 0.59 11.85
C ALA A 414 7.89 1.58 11.30
N LYS A 415 8.31 2.42 10.35
CA LYS A 415 7.33 3.22 9.58
C LYS A 415 6.56 2.27 8.66
N MET A 416 5.23 2.31 8.77
CA MET A 416 4.25 1.42 8.10
C MET A 416 4.46 1.21 6.59
N THR A 417 5.19 2.10 5.92
CA THR A 417 5.33 2.17 4.47
C THR A 417 6.58 1.45 3.93
N GLY A 418 7.32 0.76 4.80
CA GLY A 418 8.32 -0.20 4.36
C GLY A 418 7.61 -1.43 3.83
N ARG A 419 8.12 -2.00 2.74
CA ARG A 419 7.71 -3.33 2.26
C ARG A 419 8.13 -4.38 3.28
N GLN A 420 7.45 -4.40 4.43
CA GLN A 420 7.23 -5.62 5.17
C GLN A 420 6.32 -6.40 4.23
N ASN A 421 6.92 -7.26 3.40
CA ASN A 421 6.20 -8.32 2.71
C ASN A 421 5.60 -9.22 3.80
N VAL A 422 4.58 -8.73 4.50
CA VAL A 422 3.62 -9.51 5.26
C VAL A 422 2.79 -10.16 4.17
N GLY A 423 2.91 -11.45 4.05
CA GLY A 423 2.44 -12.17 2.89
C GLY A 423 3.44 -13.23 2.49
N THR A 424 3.27 -14.44 2.98
CA THR A 424 3.46 -15.58 2.08
C THR A 424 2.37 -15.47 0.98
N GLY A 425 2.60 -15.97 -0.24
CA GLY A 425 1.55 -15.94 -1.28
C GLY A 425 0.22 -16.54 -0.80
N LEU A 426 0.31 -17.49 0.14
CA LEU A 426 -0.81 -18.11 0.84
C LEU A 426 -1.61 -17.14 1.72
N GLN A 427 -0.97 -16.19 2.41
CA GLN A 427 -1.65 -15.17 3.21
C GLN A 427 -2.45 -14.19 2.34
N ASN A 428 -1.88 -13.78 1.20
CA ASN A 428 -2.62 -12.92 0.24
C ASN A 428 -3.79 -13.67 -0.40
N LEU A 429 -3.64 -14.97 -0.65
CA LEU A 429 -4.72 -15.81 -1.18
C LEU A 429 -5.84 -15.99 -0.15
N ILE A 430 -5.51 -16.24 1.12
CA ILE A 430 -6.51 -16.36 2.19
C ILE A 430 -7.19 -15.01 2.47
N ALA A 431 -6.45 -13.89 2.46
CA ALA A 431 -7.04 -12.56 2.58
C ALA A 431 -7.94 -12.22 1.39
N GLY A 432 -7.51 -12.57 0.16
CA GLY A 432 -8.31 -12.43 -1.05
C GLY A 432 -9.57 -13.31 -1.02
N GLY A 433 -9.46 -14.55 -0.54
CA GLY A 433 -10.60 -15.45 -0.32
C GLY A 433 -11.56 -14.93 0.75
N ALA A 434 -11.05 -14.40 1.86
CA ALA A 434 -11.87 -13.80 2.92
C ALA A 434 -12.65 -12.56 2.45
N PHE A 435 -12.18 -11.86 1.41
CA PHE A 435 -12.91 -10.79 0.75
C PHE A 435 -13.87 -11.30 -0.33
N GLY A 436 -13.39 -12.20 -1.20
CA GLY A 436 -14.13 -12.69 -2.36
C GLY A 436 -15.28 -13.64 -2.02
N VAL A 437 -15.15 -14.48 -0.99
CA VAL A 437 -16.19 -15.44 -0.60
C VAL A 437 -17.47 -14.74 -0.13
N PRO A 438 -17.42 -13.72 0.77
CA PRO A 438 -18.60 -12.94 1.13
C PRO A 438 -19.30 -12.27 -0.06
N LEU A 439 -18.51 -11.74 -1.01
CA LEU A 439 -19.05 -11.10 -2.20
C LEU A 439 -19.76 -12.06 -3.13
N LEU A 440 -19.12 -13.19 -3.43
CA LEU A 440 -19.72 -14.23 -4.25
C LEU A 440 -20.97 -14.78 -3.59
N LEU A 441 -20.94 -15.00 -2.28
CA LEU A 441 -22.10 -15.46 -1.52
C LEU A 441 -23.25 -14.43 -1.59
N PHE A 442 -22.97 -13.15 -1.41
CA PHE A 442 -23.97 -12.09 -1.53
C PHE A 442 -24.57 -12.00 -2.93
N PHE A 443 -23.73 -12.04 -3.98
CA PHE A 443 -24.17 -11.99 -5.36
C PHE A 443 -25.05 -13.20 -5.73
N VAL A 444 -24.64 -14.41 -5.33
CA VAL A 444 -25.40 -15.63 -5.57
C VAL A 444 -26.74 -15.61 -4.82
N LEU A 445 -26.75 -15.18 -3.56
CA LEU A 445 -28.00 -15.08 -2.77
C LEU A 445 -28.97 -14.06 -3.39
N ASN A 446 -28.46 -12.90 -3.82
CA ASN A 446 -29.29 -11.91 -4.50
C ASN A 446 -29.86 -12.41 -5.82
N ALA A 447 -29.09 -13.20 -6.58
CA ALA A 447 -29.54 -13.77 -7.85
C ALA A 447 -30.57 -14.91 -7.67
N THR A 448 -30.52 -15.64 -6.55
CA THR A 448 -31.33 -16.86 -6.34
C THR A 448 -32.58 -16.63 -5.47
N VAL A 449 -32.48 -15.80 -4.44
CA VAL A 449 -33.55 -15.63 -3.42
C VAL A 449 -34.11 -14.19 -3.42
N GLY A 450 -33.45 -13.25 -4.10
CA GLY A 450 -33.86 -11.85 -4.20
C GLY A 450 -33.36 -10.96 -3.05
N LYS A 451 -33.34 -9.64 -3.31
CA LYS A 451 -32.68 -8.63 -2.46
C LYS A 451 -33.25 -8.52 -1.04
N GLU A 452 -34.54 -8.82 -0.87
CA GLU A 452 -35.21 -8.70 0.44
C GLU A 452 -34.86 -9.85 1.40
N VAL A 453 -34.57 -11.05 0.89
CA VAL A 453 -34.34 -12.25 1.71
C VAL A 453 -32.86 -12.46 2.00
N THR A 454 -31.97 -12.00 1.12
CA THR A 454 -30.51 -12.13 1.27
C THR A 454 -29.98 -11.63 2.62
N PRO A 455 -30.37 -10.44 3.14
CA PRO A 455 -29.88 -9.94 4.42
C PRO A 455 -30.27 -10.85 5.60
N TRP A 456 -31.47 -11.45 5.56
CA TRP A 456 -31.92 -12.40 6.58
C TRP A 456 -31.08 -13.67 6.60
N ILE A 457 -30.78 -14.21 5.43
CA ILE A 457 -29.92 -15.40 5.30
C ILE A 457 -28.52 -15.10 5.84
N LEU A 458 -27.95 -13.95 5.48
CA LEU A 458 -26.63 -13.52 5.99
C LEU A 458 -26.64 -13.36 7.52
N LEU A 459 -27.72 -12.82 8.08
CA LEU A 459 -27.88 -12.65 9.52
C LEU A 459 -27.89 -14.01 10.23
N VAL A 460 -28.67 -14.97 9.74
CA VAL A 460 -28.73 -16.34 10.29
C VAL A 460 -27.36 -17.03 10.23
N VAL A 461 -26.67 -16.95 9.08
CA VAL A 461 -25.33 -17.50 8.92
C VAL A 461 -24.35 -16.85 9.88
N GLY A 462 -24.38 -15.51 10.00
CA GLY A 462 -23.53 -14.76 10.92
C GLY A 462 -23.72 -15.21 12.38
N ILE A 463 -24.97 -15.32 12.83
CA ILE A 463 -25.30 -15.80 14.19
C ILE A 463 -24.77 -17.21 14.42
N LEU A 464 -24.97 -18.12 13.47
CA LEU A 464 -24.50 -19.51 13.58
C LEU A 464 -22.97 -19.58 13.73
N PHE A 465 -22.23 -18.79 12.96
CA PHE A 465 -20.76 -18.73 13.07
C PHE A 465 -20.27 -18.03 14.34
N ILE A 466 -21.00 -17.02 14.85
CA ILE A 466 -20.70 -16.39 16.14
C ILE A 466 -20.96 -17.37 17.29
N ALA A 467 -22.06 -18.13 17.26
CA ALA A 467 -22.38 -19.12 18.27
C ALA A 467 -21.32 -20.24 18.31
N THR A 468 -20.83 -20.66 17.15
CA THR A 468 -19.76 -21.66 17.02
C THR A 468 -18.34 -21.11 17.22
N SER A 469 -18.18 -19.82 17.54
CA SER A 469 -16.88 -19.14 17.73
C SER A 469 -15.92 -19.83 18.66
N ARG A 470 -16.42 -20.32 19.79
CA ARG A 470 -15.59 -21.04 20.77
C ARG A 470 -14.99 -22.32 20.19
N TRP A 471 -15.74 -23.01 19.33
CA TRP A 471 -15.31 -24.27 18.75
C TRP A 471 -14.27 -24.06 17.66
N TRP A 472 -14.51 -23.14 16.72
CA TRP A 472 -13.54 -22.91 15.65
C TRP A 472 -12.28 -22.19 16.12
N LEU A 473 -12.35 -21.27 17.10
CA LEU A 473 -11.17 -20.68 17.73
C LEU A 473 -10.30 -21.76 18.39
N ARG A 474 -10.92 -22.73 19.05
CA ARG A 474 -10.22 -23.87 19.65
C ARG A 474 -9.55 -24.73 18.58
N ASN A 475 -10.20 -24.95 17.42
CA ASN A 475 -9.56 -25.66 16.30
C ASN A 475 -8.35 -24.90 15.73
N VAL A 476 -8.44 -23.57 15.58
CA VAL A 476 -7.31 -22.72 15.16
C VAL A 476 -6.16 -22.84 16.17
N TYR A 477 -6.45 -22.79 17.47
CA TYR A 477 -5.45 -22.97 18.53
C TYR A 477 -4.72 -24.32 18.44
N HIS A 478 -5.44 -25.43 18.28
CA HIS A 478 -4.79 -26.75 18.18
C HIS A 478 -3.88 -26.85 16.95
N ARG A 479 -4.32 -26.33 15.81
CA ARG A 479 -3.50 -26.31 14.58
C ARG A 479 -2.27 -25.41 14.73
N PHE A 480 -2.42 -24.27 15.40
CA PHE A 480 -1.31 -23.38 15.71
C PHE A 480 -0.29 -24.07 16.61
N MET A 481 -0.74 -24.72 17.69
CA MET A 481 0.13 -25.46 18.61
C MET A 481 0.85 -26.64 17.93
N LYS A 482 0.17 -27.36 17.02
CA LYS A 482 0.80 -28.43 16.22
C LYS A 482 1.96 -27.91 15.35
N ARG A 483 1.92 -26.65 14.93
CA ARG A 483 2.96 -26.00 14.11
C ARG A 483 3.87 -25.04 14.89
N ARG A 484 3.79 -25.05 16.22
CA ARG A 484 4.46 -24.09 17.11
C ARG A 484 5.93 -23.85 16.75
N TYR A 485 6.74 -24.91 16.66
CA TYR A 485 8.19 -24.79 16.41
C TYR A 485 8.50 -24.13 15.07
N LYS A 486 7.79 -24.53 14.01
CA LYS A 486 7.95 -23.96 12.66
C LYS A 486 7.54 -22.48 12.63
N ASN A 487 6.51 -22.10 13.38
CA ASN A 487 6.07 -20.72 13.48
C ASN A 487 7.06 -19.88 14.30
N MET A 488 7.57 -20.40 15.41
CA MET A 488 8.60 -19.76 16.23
C MET A 488 9.89 -19.52 15.44
N GLU A 489 10.39 -20.53 14.73
CA GLU A 489 11.54 -20.42 13.84
C GLU A 489 11.33 -19.31 12.79
N GLY A 490 10.16 -19.27 12.16
CA GLY A 490 9.83 -18.20 11.21
C GLY A 490 9.79 -16.80 11.85
N PHE A 491 9.27 -16.69 13.07
CA PHE A 491 9.27 -15.43 13.81
C PHE A 491 10.70 -15.01 14.21
N HIS A 492 11.56 -15.94 14.61
CA HIS A 492 12.96 -15.65 14.93
C HIS A 492 13.74 -15.19 13.71
N ASP A 493 13.61 -15.90 12.59
CA ASP A 493 14.23 -15.56 11.30
C ASP A 493 13.83 -14.18 10.81
N SER A 494 12.59 -13.77 11.07
CA SER A 494 12.07 -12.49 10.62
C SER A 494 12.39 -11.33 11.56
N ARG A 495 12.71 -11.60 12.83
CA ARG A 495 13.12 -10.62 13.84
C ARG A 495 14.57 -10.17 13.69
N GLN A 496 15.48 -11.05 13.26
CA GLN A 496 16.92 -10.75 13.08
C GLN A 496 17.22 -9.86 11.85
N LYS A 497 16.28 -8.99 11.46
CA LYS A 497 16.37 -8.10 10.30
C LYS A 497 17.05 -6.78 10.58
#